data_AF-A0A965Q3C7-F1
#
_entry.id   AF-A0A965Q3C7-F1
#
_cell.length_a   1.000
_cell.length_b   1.000
_cell.length_c   1.000
_cell.angle_alpha   90.00
_cell.angle_beta   90.00
_cell.angle_gamma   90.00
#
_symmetry.space_group_name_H-M   'P 1'
#
loop_
_entity.id
_entity.type
_entity.pdbx_description
1 polymer ?
#
loop_
_entity_poly.entity_id
_entity_poly.type
_entity_poly.pdbx_seq_one_letter_code
_entity_poly.pdbx_strand_id
1 'polypeptide(L)'
;MKNANYRARRRLAEGSFTLEEWEALCESYGNVCCHSGCNETNLTVDHIVPLSKGGTNDISNLQPLCRSHNSSKGAKEINYLKE
;
A
#
# COMPACT_ATOMS: atom_id res chain seq x y z
N MET A 1 -4.16 10.74 -17.03
CA MET A 1 -5.51 10.25 -16.64
C MET A 1 -5.53 9.00 -15.72
N LYS A 2 -4.41 8.43 -15.25
CA LYS A 2 -4.46 7.26 -14.34
C LYS A 2 -4.74 7.62 -12.86
N ASN A 3 -4.25 8.76 -12.38
CA ASN A 3 -4.36 9.17 -10.96
C ASN A 3 -5.75 9.69 -10.52
N ALA A 4 -6.53 10.31 -11.42
CA ALA A 4 -7.86 10.81 -11.08
C ALA A 4 -8.81 9.66 -10.69
N ASN A 5 -8.75 8.55 -11.44
CA ASN A 5 -9.55 7.36 -11.15
C ASN A 5 -9.07 6.62 -9.89
N TYR A 6 -7.77 6.69 -9.54
CA TYR A 6 -7.27 6.08 -8.29
C TYR A 6 -7.89 6.74 -7.05
N ARG A 7 -7.92 8.09 -7.00
CA ARG A 7 -8.53 8.81 -5.88
C ARG A 7 -10.02 8.50 -5.74
N ALA A 8 -10.74 8.44 -6.86
CA ALA A 8 -12.16 8.08 -6.86
C ALA A 8 -12.36 6.64 -6.36
N ARG A 9 -11.60 5.67 -6.89
CA ARG A 9 -11.67 4.27 -6.45
C ARG A 9 -11.34 4.11 -4.96
N ARG A 10 -10.35 4.84 -4.44
CA ARG A 10 -9.98 4.74 -3.03
C ARG A 10 -11.10 5.21 -2.10
N ARG A 11 -11.85 6.23 -2.50
CA ARG A 11 -13.02 6.71 -1.74
C ARG A 11 -14.20 5.76 -1.76
N LEU A 12 -14.32 4.94 -2.80
CA LEU A 12 -15.43 4.00 -2.99
C LEU A 12 -15.10 2.58 -2.56
N ALA A 13 -13.82 2.27 -2.36
CA ALA A 13 -13.39 0.96 -1.90
C ALA A 13 -13.87 0.73 -0.47
N GLU A 14 -14.33 -0.48 -0.22
CA GLU A 14 -14.73 -0.94 1.10
C GLU A 14 -13.56 -0.92 2.07
N GLY A 15 -13.87 -0.96 3.37
CA GLY A 15 -12.87 -0.97 4.41
C GLY A 15 -12.26 0.40 4.71
N SER A 16 -11.48 0.43 5.78
CA SER A 16 -10.72 1.60 6.21
C SER A 16 -9.61 1.16 7.14
N PHE A 17 -8.63 2.02 7.36
CA PHE A 17 -7.60 1.84 8.36
C PHE A 17 -7.43 3.13 9.15
N THR A 18 -7.04 3.01 10.42
CA THR A 18 -6.70 4.15 11.27
C THR A 18 -5.24 4.55 11.08
N LEU A 19 -4.87 5.74 11.55
CA LEU A 19 -3.47 6.16 11.55
C LEU A 19 -2.61 5.20 12.39
N GLU A 20 -3.11 4.77 13.54
CA GLU A 20 -2.43 3.85 14.47
C GLU A 20 -2.17 2.48 13.82
N GLU A 21 -3.14 1.94 13.07
CA GLU A 21 -2.96 0.68 12.33
C GLU A 21 -1.88 0.81 11.25
N TRP A 22 -1.86 1.95 10.55
CA TRP A 22 -0.84 2.23 9.55
C TRP A 22 0.55 2.38 10.16
N GLU A 23 0.66 3.11 11.27
CA GLU A 23 1.91 3.30 12.00
C GLU A 23 2.44 1.97 12.54
N ALA A 24 1.58 1.15 13.14
CA ALA A 24 1.93 -0.19 13.61
C ALA A 24 2.40 -1.10 12.47
N LEU A 25 1.74 -1.05 11.30
CA LEU A 25 2.18 -1.77 10.11
C LEU A 25 3.57 -1.29 9.67
N CYS A 26 3.80 0.02 9.58
CA CYS A 26 5.12 0.55 9.22
C CYS A 26 6.19 0.14 10.23
N GLU A 27 5.90 0.21 11.52
CA GLU A 27 6.81 -0.16 12.60
C GLU A 27 7.18 -1.65 12.57
N SER A 28 6.22 -2.53 12.26
CA SER A 28 6.49 -3.98 12.11
C SER A 28 7.49 -4.29 10.98
N TYR A 29 7.64 -3.38 10.01
CA TYR A 29 8.63 -3.43 8.93
C TYR A 29 9.82 -2.50 9.18
N GLY A 30 10.02 -2.01 10.41
CA GLY A 30 11.15 -1.15 10.77
C GLY A 30 11.08 0.26 10.18
N ASN A 31 9.87 0.75 9.87
CA ASN A 31 9.63 2.04 9.21
C ASN A 31 10.37 2.20 7.87
N VAL A 32 10.60 1.09 7.16
CA VAL A 32 11.18 1.07 5.82
C VAL A 32 10.27 0.34 4.83
N CYS A 33 10.54 0.54 3.54
CA CYS A 33 9.83 -0.11 2.46
C CYS A 33 9.92 -1.64 2.59
N CYS A 34 8.79 -2.35 2.58
CA CYS A 34 8.77 -3.82 2.72
C CYS A 34 9.37 -4.57 1.51
N HIS A 35 9.60 -3.87 0.39
CA HIS A 35 10.34 -4.44 -0.73
C HIS A 35 11.77 -4.83 -0.32
N SER A 36 12.15 -6.07 -0.60
CA SER A 36 13.42 -6.63 -0.16
C SER A 36 14.63 -5.81 -0.64
N GLY A 37 15.53 -5.48 0.28
CA GLY A 37 16.74 -4.70 0.00
C GLY A 37 16.53 -3.19 -0.13
N CYS A 38 15.32 -2.68 0.15
CA CYS A 38 15.04 -1.25 0.16
C CYS A 38 15.06 -0.68 1.58
N ASN A 39 15.78 0.42 1.79
CA ASN A 39 15.87 1.12 3.08
C ASN A 39 15.19 2.50 3.06
N GLU A 40 14.32 2.75 2.08
CA GLU A 40 13.59 4.01 1.97
C GLU A 40 12.55 4.14 3.07
N THR A 41 12.57 5.26 3.78
CA THR A 41 11.67 5.58 4.90
C THR A 41 10.48 6.46 4.49
N ASN A 42 10.49 7.02 3.27
CA ASN A 42 9.36 7.78 2.75
C ASN A 42 8.29 6.82 2.19
N LEU A 43 7.46 6.33 3.09
CA LEU A 43 6.46 5.30 2.82
C LEU A 43 5.18 5.86 2.25
N THR A 44 4.56 5.05 1.41
CA THR A 44 3.26 5.29 0.80
C THR A 44 2.39 4.06 1.02
N VAL A 45 1.09 4.30 1.15
CA VAL A 45 0.09 3.23 1.22
C VAL A 45 -0.03 2.60 -0.17
N ASP A 46 0.38 1.35 -0.27
CA ASP A 46 0.16 0.51 -1.45
C ASP A 46 -0.86 -0.60 -1.14
N HIS A 47 -1.78 -0.84 -2.06
CA HIS A 47 -2.78 -1.90 -1.94
C HIS A 47 -2.27 -3.20 -2.56
N ILE A 48 -2.16 -4.29 -1.80
CA ILE A 48 -1.74 -5.62 -2.26
C ILE A 48 -2.60 -6.05 -3.45
N VAL A 49 -3.92 -6.09 -3.26
CA VAL A 49 -4.91 -6.15 -4.34
C VAL A 49 -5.23 -4.73 -4.78
N PRO A 50 -4.89 -4.32 -6.02
CA PRO A 50 -5.15 -2.97 -6.49
C PRO A 50 -6.64 -2.62 -6.49
N LEU A 51 -6.96 -1.37 -6.18
CA LEU A 51 -8.33 -0.87 -6.20
C LEU A 51 -9.05 -1.06 -7.54
N SER A 52 -8.32 -1.09 -8.66
CA SER A 52 -8.90 -1.37 -9.99
C SER A 52 -9.37 -2.81 -10.16
N LYS A 53 -8.98 -3.71 -9.27
CA LYS A 53 -9.35 -5.13 -9.22
C LYS A 53 -10.27 -5.47 -8.04
N GLY A 54 -10.79 -4.44 -7.34
CA GLY A 54 -11.69 -4.64 -6.20
C GLY A 54 -11.01 -4.76 -4.84
N GLY A 55 -9.74 -4.34 -4.71
CA GLY A 55 -9.10 -4.28 -3.39
C GLY A 55 -9.75 -3.27 -2.43
N THR A 56 -9.67 -3.56 -1.14
CA THR A 56 -10.25 -2.75 -0.04
C THR A 56 -9.21 -1.82 0.57
N ASN A 57 -9.65 -0.87 1.40
CA ASN A 57 -8.78 -0.04 2.24
C ASN A 57 -8.50 -0.66 3.62
N ASP A 58 -8.80 -1.94 3.83
CA ASP A 58 -8.47 -2.60 5.10
C ASP A 58 -6.97 -2.75 5.26
N ILE A 59 -6.46 -2.63 6.49
CA ILE A 59 -5.02 -2.72 6.78
C ILE A 59 -4.39 -4.03 6.26
N SER A 60 -5.15 -5.12 6.23
CA SER A 60 -4.73 -6.43 5.69
C SER A 60 -4.47 -6.43 4.18
N ASN A 61 -5.03 -5.48 3.44
CA ASN A 61 -4.77 -5.28 2.01
C ASN A 61 -3.71 -4.20 1.75
N LEU A 62 -3.07 -3.65 2.79
CA LEU A 62 -2.09 -2.57 2.66
C LEU A 62 -0.68 -3.07 2.94
N GLN A 63 0.30 -2.42 2.31
CA GLN A 63 1.71 -2.65 2.56
C GLN A 63 2.53 -1.36 2.46
N PRO A 64 3.58 -1.20 3.28
CA PRO A 64 4.45 -0.02 3.25
C PRO A 64 5.44 -0.08 2.10
N LEU A 65 5.22 0.71 1.05
CA LEU A 65 6.18 0.84 -0.07
C LEU A 65 6.66 2.27 -0.23
N CYS A 66 7.92 2.44 -0.63
CA CYS A 66 8.38 3.74 -1.09
C CYS A 66 7.70 4.12 -2.42
N ARG A 67 7.70 5.42 -2.75
CA ARG A 67 7.09 5.92 -3.99
C ARG A 67 7.59 5.19 -5.25
N SER A 68 8.88 4.86 -5.31
CA SER A 68 9.49 4.19 -6.46
C SER A 68 8.91 2.78 -6.65
N HIS A 69 8.91 1.96 -5.59
CA HIS A 69 8.39 0.59 -5.65
C HIS A 69 6.88 0.54 -5.84
N ASN A 70 6.12 1.43 -5.18
CA ASN A 70 4.68 1.56 -5.39
C ASN A 70 4.36 1.88 -6.87
N SER A 71 5.06 2.88 -7.44
CA SER A 71 4.92 3.23 -8.86
C SER A 71 5.29 2.08 -9.80
N SER A 72 6.37 1.34 -9.51
CA SER A 72 6.84 0.18 -10.28
C SER A 72 5.87 -1.00 -10.23
N LYS A 73 5.25 -1.27 -9.06
CA LYS A 73 4.19 -2.27 -8.91
C LYS A 73 2.96 -1.90 -9.74
N GLY A 74 2.51 -0.64 -9.64
CA GLY A 74 1.36 -0.14 -10.37
C GLY A 74 0.09 -0.95 -10.08
N ALA A 75 -0.58 -1.43 -11.14
CA ALA A 75 -1.81 -2.22 -11.02
C ALA A 75 -1.58 -3.74 -10.94
N LYS A 76 -0.36 -4.17 -10.60
CA LYS A 76 -0.05 -5.58 -10.34
C LYS A 76 -0.48 -5.92 -8.91
N GLU A 77 -0.99 -7.13 -8.76
CA GLU A 77 -1.35 -7.69 -7.46
C GLU A 77 -0.15 -8.47 -6.97
N ILE A 78 0.56 -7.89 -5.99
CA ILE A 78 1.82 -8.43 -5.47
C ILE A 78 1.82 -8.13 -3.98
N ASN A 79 2.06 -9.16 -3.18
CA ASN A 79 2.28 -9.05 -1.76
C ASN A 79 3.79 -9.08 -1.46
N TYR A 80 4.33 -8.01 -0.87
CA TYR A 80 5.71 -7.92 -0.41
C TYR A 80 5.84 -8.09 1.11
N LEU A 81 4.73 -8.25 1.82
CA LEU A 81 4.75 -8.62 3.24
C LEU A 81 5.45 -9.99 3.36
N LYS A 82 6.41 -10.08 4.28
CA LYS A 82 7.13 -11.33 4.57
C LYS A 82 6.39 -12.04 5.70
N GLU A 83 6.20 -13.35 5.56
CA GLU A 83 5.79 -14.22 6.67
C GLU A 83 6.91 -14.36 7.70
#